data_AF-A0A535DKT9-F1
#
_entry.id   AF-A0A535DKT9-F1
#
_cell.length_a   1.000
_cell.length_b   1.000
_cell.length_c   1.000
_cell.angle_alpha   90.00
_cell.angle_beta   90.00
_cell.angle_gamma   90.00
#
_symmetry.space_group_name_H-M   'P 1'
#
loop_
_entity.id
_entity.type
_entity.pdbx_description
1 polymer ?
#
loop_
_entity_poly.entity_id
_entity_poly.type
_entity_poly.pdbx_seq_one_letter_code
_entity_poly.pdbx_strand_id
1 'polypeptide(L)'
;MRGVSIYEVSLGQLAATAFLAIPFAAPLLPSVHVALPSMGAVVALGVGGSAIGLLLYFYIMNTLGPVQATGVTLLVPVTAVIWGVILLQESLTLPIVIGMVVILTGVVLTNLRRRKGAQVSEKEPAAA
;
A
#
# COMPACT_ATOMS: atom_id res chain seq x y z
N MET A 1 -15.56 -17.28 7.27
CA MET A 1 -14.19 -17.03 7.76
C MET A 1 -14.18 -17.05 9.30
N ARG A 2 -14.49 -18.19 9.91
CA ARG A 2 -14.52 -18.38 11.37
C ARG A 2 -13.56 -19.53 11.69
N GLY A 3 -12.43 -19.25 12.34
CA GLY A 3 -11.54 -20.28 12.90
C GLY A 3 -10.06 -20.20 12.54
N VAL A 4 -9.68 -19.51 11.45
CA VAL A 4 -8.26 -19.38 11.05
C VAL A 4 -7.66 -18.19 11.77
N SER A 5 -6.57 -18.41 12.52
CA SER A 5 -5.89 -17.32 13.22
C SER A 5 -5.32 -16.32 12.21
N ILE A 6 -5.32 -15.02 12.54
CA ILE A 6 -4.78 -13.96 11.67
C ILE A 6 -3.31 -14.24 11.29
N TYR A 7 -2.60 -14.94 12.18
CA TYR A 7 -1.23 -15.41 11.96
C TYR A 7 -1.15 -16.47 10.86
N GLU A 8 -2.04 -17.47 10.85
CA GLU A 8 -2.10 -18.50 9.80
C GLU A 8 -2.39 -17.90 8.41
N VAL A 9 -3.29 -16.93 8.33
CA VAL A 9 -3.57 -16.24 7.05
C VAL A 9 -2.34 -15.48 6.56
N SER A 10 -1.66 -14.77 7.47
CA SER A 10 -0.47 -13.98 7.12
C SER A 10 0.71 -14.87 6.72
N LEU A 11 0.94 -15.95 7.46
CA LEU A 11 1.97 -16.95 7.14
C LEU A 11 1.67 -17.64 5.81
N GLY A 12 0.42 -18.05 5.61
CA GLY A 12 -0.02 -18.69 4.38
C GLY A 12 0.15 -17.78 3.16
N GLN A 13 -0.18 -16.49 3.29
CA GLN A 13 0.00 -15.52 2.23
C GLN A 13 1.50 -15.31 1.90
N LEU A 14 2.35 -15.11 2.92
CA LEU A 14 3.80 -14.93 2.71
C LEU A 14 4.44 -16.18 2.09
N ALA A 15 4.07 -17.37 2.57
CA ALA A 15 4.57 -18.63 2.05
C ALA A 15 4.11 -18.87 0.60
N ALA A 16 2.84 -18.59 0.30
CA ALA A 16 2.30 -18.71 -1.05
C ALA A 16 2.99 -17.73 -2.02
N THR A 17 3.21 -16.48 -1.61
CA THR A 17 3.96 -15.50 -2.41
C THR A 17 5.39 -15.96 -2.67
N ALA A 18 6.08 -16.44 -1.64
CA ALA A 18 7.44 -16.96 -1.79
C ALA A 18 7.48 -18.14 -2.77
N PHE A 19 6.55 -19.08 -2.65
CA PHE A 19 6.46 -20.24 -3.53
C PHE A 19 6.18 -19.84 -5.00
N LEU A 20 5.23 -18.94 -5.22
CA LEU A 20 4.91 -18.39 -6.54
C LEU A 20 6.06 -17.60 -7.17
N ALA A 21 6.89 -16.96 -6.35
CA ALA A 21 8.02 -16.17 -6.83
C ALA A 21 9.20 -17.03 -7.33
N ILE A 22 9.35 -18.27 -6.84
CA ILE A 22 10.45 -19.18 -7.21
C ILE A 22 10.61 -19.37 -8.73
N PRO A 23 9.59 -19.74 -9.52
CA PRO A 23 9.76 -19.92 -10.96
C PRO A 23 10.17 -18.64 -11.71
N PHE A 24 9.82 -17.46 -11.17
CA PHE A 24 10.24 -16.18 -11.73
C PHE A 24 11.65 -15.78 -11.30
N ALA A 25 12.07 -16.15 -10.08
CA ALA A 25 13.39 -15.85 -9.55
C ALA A 25 14.46 -16.83 -10.05
N ALA A 26 14.10 -18.10 -10.30
CA ALA A 26 15.02 -19.16 -10.67
C ALA A 26 15.93 -18.85 -11.89
N PRO A 27 15.45 -18.22 -12.97
CA PRO A 27 16.28 -17.84 -14.11
C PRO A 27 17.30 -16.73 -13.79
N LEU A 28 17.08 -15.95 -12.73
CA LEU A 28 17.93 -14.82 -12.34
C LEU A 28 19.00 -15.20 -11.30
N LEU A 29 18.91 -16.39 -10.69
CA LEU A 29 19.87 -16.88 -9.70
C LEU A 29 21.34 -16.85 -10.17
N PRO A 30 21.68 -17.21 -11.43
CA PRO A 30 23.07 -17.17 -11.90
C PRO A 30 23.67 -15.75 -11.94
N SER A 31 22.82 -14.73 -12.03
CA SER A 31 23.20 -13.32 -12.14
C SER A 31 23.12 -12.58 -10.81
N VAL A 32 22.65 -13.24 -9.74
CA VAL A 32 22.39 -12.60 -8.45
C VAL A 32 23.71 -12.41 -7.69
N HIS A 33 24.08 -11.16 -7.46
CA HIS A 33 25.23 -10.82 -6.64
C HIS A 33 24.76 -10.62 -5.21
N VAL A 34 24.96 -11.64 -4.38
CA VAL A 34 24.61 -11.59 -2.95
C VAL A 34 25.68 -10.78 -2.21
N ALA A 35 25.54 -9.47 -2.25
CA ALA A 35 26.41 -8.54 -1.52
C ALA A 35 25.76 -8.13 -0.20
N LEU A 36 26.57 -8.01 0.87
CA LEU A 36 26.15 -7.45 2.16
C LEU A 36 25.34 -6.14 2.05
N PRO A 37 25.75 -5.13 1.26
CA PRO A 37 24.97 -3.90 1.10
C PRO A 37 23.57 -4.15 0.51
N SER A 38 23.44 -5.08 -0.44
CA SER A 38 22.15 -5.42 -1.05
C SER A 38 21.21 -6.09 -0.04
N MET A 39 21.74 -6.98 0.81
CA MET A 39 20.96 -7.58 1.91
C MET A 39 20.54 -6.53 2.93
N GLY A 40 21.43 -5.61 3.29
CA GLY A 40 21.13 -4.48 4.17
C GLY A 40 20.01 -3.60 3.62
N ALA A 41 20.04 -3.30 2.32
CA ALA A 41 18.98 -2.53 1.65
C ALA A 41 17.62 -3.24 1.67
N VAL A 42 17.59 -4.56 1.42
CA VAL A 42 16.35 -5.36 1.48
C VAL A 42 15.76 -5.37 2.90
N VAL A 43 16.61 -5.58 3.92
CA VAL A 43 16.16 -5.55 5.32
C VAL A 43 15.67 -4.15 5.71
N ALA A 44 16.40 -3.10 5.31
CA ALA A 44 16.00 -1.72 5.57
C ALA A 44 14.67 -1.37 4.92
N LEU A 45 14.43 -1.81 3.67
CA LEU A 45 13.14 -1.64 2.98
C LEU A 45 12.02 -2.44 3.66
N GLY A 46 12.26 -3.70 4.01
CA GLY A 46 11.24 -4.54 4.66
C GLY A 46 10.85 -4.02 6.04
N VAL A 47 11.83 -3.67 6.86
CA VAL A 47 11.58 -3.15 8.22
C VAL A 47 11.05 -1.71 8.16
N GLY A 48 11.77 -0.83 7.47
CA GLY A 48 11.44 0.60 7.41
C GLY A 48 10.19 0.88 6.59
N GLY A 49 10.14 0.39 5.36
CA GLY A 49 9.05 0.65 4.43
C GLY A 49 7.78 -0.13 4.74
N SER A 50 7.89 -1.40 5.15
CA SER A 50 6.71 -2.25 5.37
C SER A 50 6.34 -2.40 6.85
N ALA A 51 7.24 -2.89 7.70
CA ALA A 51 6.87 -3.20 9.08
C ALA A 51 6.47 -1.95 9.88
N ILE A 52 7.29 -0.89 9.84
CA ILE A 52 6.99 0.38 10.51
C ILE A 52 5.74 1.03 9.87
N GLY A 53 5.64 1.03 8.54
CA GLY A 53 4.49 1.57 7.83
C GLY A 53 3.16 0.90 8.23
N LEU A 54 3.15 -0.43 8.35
CA LEU A 54 1.98 -1.19 8.78
C LEU A 54 1.63 -0.93 10.24
N LEU A 55 2.61 -0.85 11.14
CA LEU A 55 2.37 -0.49 12.54
C LEU A 55 1.73 0.90 12.64
N LEU A 56 2.23 1.86 11.87
CA LEU A 56 1.68 3.22 11.84
C LEU A 56 0.26 3.24 11.25
N TYR A 57 0.02 2.47 10.19
CA TYR A 57 -1.31 2.30 9.61
C TYR A 57 -2.31 1.72 10.61
N PHE A 58 -1.94 0.67 11.33
CA PHE A 58 -2.79 0.08 12.38
C PHE A 58 -2.98 1.02 13.57
N TYR A 59 -1.96 1.82 13.91
CA TYR A 59 -2.09 2.85 14.93
C TYR A 59 -3.12 3.92 14.53
N ILE A 60 -3.06 4.43 13.30
CA ILE A 60 -4.02 5.41 12.77
C ILE A 60 -5.43 4.81 12.70
N MET A 61 -5.53 3.54 12.27
CA MET A 61 -6.79 2.79 12.25
C MET A 61 -7.44 2.72 13.63
N ASN A 62 -6.65 2.45 14.67
CA ASN A 62 -7.15 2.30 16.04
C ASN A 62 -7.50 3.65 16.70
N THR A 63 -6.86 4.74 16.29
CA THR A 63 -7.01 6.07 16.91
C THR A 63 -8.00 6.99 16.20
N LEU A 64 -7.93 7.07 14.86
CA LEU A 64 -8.77 7.94 14.03
C LEU A 64 -9.90 7.19 13.30
N GLY A 65 -9.90 5.86 13.38
CA GLY A 65 -10.89 5.01 12.75
C GLY A 65 -10.64 4.73 11.25
N PRO A 66 -11.41 3.80 10.65
CA PRO A 66 -11.08 3.21 9.35
C PRO A 66 -11.19 4.15 8.15
N VAL A 67 -12.06 5.15 8.24
CA VAL A 67 -12.29 6.11 7.17
C VAL A 67 -11.06 7.00 6.97
N GLN A 68 -10.45 7.47 8.06
CA GLN A 68 -9.25 8.30 8.02
C GLN A 68 -8.01 7.51 7.58
N ALA A 69 -7.87 6.26 8.07
CA ALA A 69 -6.77 5.38 7.67
C ALA A 69 -6.76 5.10 6.15
N THR A 70 -7.95 4.92 5.55
CA THR A 70 -8.09 4.75 4.10
C THR A 70 -7.57 5.97 3.34
N GLY A 71 -7.77 7.18 3.88
CA GLY A 71 -7.26 8.43 3.31
C GLY A 71 -5.74 8.47 3.20
N VAL A 72 -5.02 7.88 4.16
CA VAL A 72 -3.55 7.79 4.13
C VAL A 72 -3.08 6.93 2.95
N THR A 73 -3.77 5.82 2.67
CA THR A 73 -3.44 4.95 1.52
C THR A 73 -3.62 5.68 0.18
N LEU A 74 -4.53 6.64 0.11
CA LEU A 74 -4.74 7.46 -1.09
C LEU A 74 -3.62 8.46 -1.34
N LEU A 75 -2.81 8.76 -0.32
CA LEU A 75 -1.62 9.61 -0.44
C LEU A 75 -0.39 8.85 -0.94
N VAL A 76 -0.41 7.51 -0.94
CA VAL A 76 0.69 6.66 -1.41
C VAL A 76 1.27 7.08 -2.77
N PRO A 77 0.49 7.35 -3.83
CA PRO A 77 1.07 7.77 -5.12
C PRO A 77 1.84 9.09 -5.02
N VAL A 78 1.35 10.04 -4.22
CA VAL A 78 2.01 11.35 -4.04
C VAL A 78 3.31 11.18 -3.24
N THR A 79 3.26 10.44 -2.12
CA THR A 79 4.44 10.21 -1.30
C THR A 79 5.49 9.38 -2.03
N ALA A 80 5.08 8.41 -2.85
CA ALA A 80 5.98 7.62 -3.68
C ALA A 80 6.77 8.50 -4.67
N VAL A 81 6.11 9.42 -5.38
CA VAL A 81 6.78 10.35 -6.31
C VAL A 81 7.74 11.27 -5.57
N ILE A 82 7.32 11.82 -4.42
CA ILE A 82 8.18 12.68 -3.59
C ILE A 82 9.46 11.95 -3.18
N TRP A 83 9.33 10.73 -2.65
CA TRP A 83 10.49 9.95 -2.23
C TRP A 83 11.35 9.48 -3.41
N GLY A 84 10.76 9.17 -4.58
CA GLY A 84 11.51 8.86 -5.80
C GLY A 84 12.40 10.02 -6.27
N VAL A 85 11.87 11.24 -6.23
CA VAL A 85 12.67 12.44 -6.58
C VAL A 85 13.73 12.74 -5.53
N ILE A 86 13.41 12.63 -4.24
CA ILE A 86 14.33 13.00 -3.16
C ILE A 86 15.44 11.96 -3.00
N LEU A 87 15.10 10.67 -2.88
CA LEU A 87 16.06 9.60 -2.56
C LEU A 87 16.71 9.00 -3.80
N LEU A 88 15.93 8.75 -4.86
CA LEU A 88 16.45 8.15 -6.10
C LEU A 88 16.93 9.21 -7.09
N GLN A 89 16.72 10.50 -6.81
CA GLN A 89 17.09 11.62 -7.70
C GLN A 89 16.48 11.46 -9.11
N GLU A 90 15.29 10.87 -9.19
CA GLU A 90 14.60 10.67 -10.47
C GLU A 90 14.11 12.01 -11.05
N SER A 91 14.36 12.22 -12.34
CA SER A 91 13.84 13.37 -13.06
C SER A 91 12.31 13.28 -13.16
N LEU A 92 11.61 14.31 -12.69
CA LEU A 92 10.16 14.44 -12.89
C LEU A 92 9.84 14.66 -14.36
N THR A 93 9.55 13.58 -15.05
CA THR A 93 9.16 13.61 -16.47
C THR A 93 7.67 13.87 -16.62
N LEU A 94 7.29 14.45 -17.77
CA LEU A 94 5.89 14.74 -18.10
C LEU A 94 4.94 13.53 -17.94
N PRO A 95 5.33 12.29 -18.33
CA PRO A 95 4.50 11.11 -18.13
C PRO A 95 4.18 10.82 -16.66
N ILE A 96 5.13 11.02 -15.74
CA ILE A 96 4.93 10.81 -14.30
C ILE A 96 3.86 11.77 -13.78
N VAL A 97 3.95 13.04 -14.19
CA VAL A 97 2.98 14.07 -13.78
C VAL A 97 1.58 13.75 -14.31
N ILE A 98 1.47 13.34 -15.59
CA ILE A 98 0.19 12.96 -16.19
C ILE A 98 -0.40 11.75 -15.47
N GLY A 99 0.40 10.71 -15.22
CA GLY A 99 -0.03 9.53 -14.48
C GLY A 99 -0.52 9.87 -13.07
N MET A 100 0.21 10.74 -12.36
CA MET A 100 -0.18 11.22 -11.03
C MET A 100 -1.53 11.95 -11.06
N VAL A 101 -1.75 12.84 -12.04
CA VAL A 101 -3.04 13.54 -12.20
C VAL A 101 -4.19 12.56 -12.46
N VAL A 102 -3.97 11.54 -13.32
CA VAL A 102 -4.98 10.51 -13.62
C VAL A 102 -5.34 9.70 -12.38
N ILE A 103 -4.34 9.24 -11.62
CA ILE A 103 -4.55 8.48 -10.38
C ILE A 103 -5.34 9.31 -9.36
N LEU A 104 -4.92 10.56 -9.11
CA LEU A 104 -5.58 11.44 -8.15
C LEU A 104 -7.02 11.75 -8.57
N THR A 105 -7.27 11.98 -9.86
CA THR A 105 -8.62 12.21 -10.39
C THR A 105 -9.51 10.99 -10.17
N GLY A 106 -9.00 9.78 -10.44
CA GLY A 106 -9.73 8.54 -10.18
C GLY A 106 -10.07 8.36 -8.70
N VAL A 107 -9.09 8.60 -7.83
CA VAL A 107 -9.27 8.54 -6.37
C VAL A 107 -10.35 9.49 -5.88
N VAL A 108 -10.32 10.74 -6.35
CA VAL A 108 -11.30 11.78 -6.00
C VAL A 108 -12.69 11.38 -6.48
N LEU A 109 -12.82 10.91 -7.73
CA LEU A 109 -14.09 10.49 -8.32
C LEU A 109 -14.74 9.33 -7.55
N THR A 110 -13.95 8.33 -7.15
CA THR A 110 -14.43 7.19 -6.36
C THR A 110 -14.81 7.59 -4.93
N ASN A 111 -14.06 8.51 -4.30
CA ASN A 111 -14.35 8.97 -2.94
C ASN A 111 -15.58 9.87 -2.84
N LEU A 112 -15.79 10.77 -3.83
CA LEU A 112 -16.95 11.66 -3.89
C LEU A 112 -18.26 10.86 -3.92
N ARG A 113 -18.29 9.74 -4.64
CA ARG A 113 -19.47 8.87 -4.77
C ARG A 113 -19.80 8.12 -3.47
N ARG A 114 -18.79 7.73 -2.69
CA ARG A 114 -18.96 7.08 -1.37
C ARG A 114 -19.55 8.02 -0.31
N ARG A 115 -19.14 9.30 -0.29
CA ARG A 115 -19.75 10.30 0.61
C ARG A 115 -21.25 10.49 0.35
N LYS A 116 -21.65 10.47 -0.93
CA LYS A 116 -23.07 10.60 -1.32
C LYS A 116 -23.92 9.40 -0.86
N GLY A 117 -23.38 8.17 -0.90
CA GLY A 117 -24.09 6.96 -0.47
C GLY A 117 -24.25 6.84 1.05
N ALA A 118 -23.24 7.21 1.84
CA ALA A 118 -23.31 7.18 3.29
C ALA A 118 -24.30 8.22 3.86
N GLN A 119 -24.42 9.38 3.21
CA GLN A 119 -25.36 10.43 3.61
C GLN A 119 -26.82 10.12 3.27
N VAL A 120 -27.09 9.24 2.31
CA VAL A 120 -28.46 8.82 1.94
C VAL A 120 -29.03 7.83 2.94
N SER A 121 -28.20 6.94 3.50
CA SER A 121 -28.64 5.96 4.52
C SER A 121 -28.95 6.59 5.88
N GLU A 122 -28.33 7.72 6.22
CA GLU A 122 -28.59 8.43 7.48
C GLU A 122 -29.80 9.38 7.40
N LYS A 123 -30.26 9.67 6.17
CA LYS A 123 -31.41 10.54 5.91
C LYS A 123 -32.74 9.81 5.75
N GLU A 124 -32.79 8.52 6.06
CA GLU A 124 -34.05 7.77 6.15
C GLU A 124 -34.41 7.57 7.65
N PRO A 125 -34.94 8.62 8.33
CA PRO A 125 -35.45 8.46 9.68
C PRO A 125 -36.82 7.79 9.62
N ALA A 126 -36.97 6.72 10.39
CA ALA A 126 -38.11 6.50 11.28
C ALA A 126 -39.47 7.07 10.82
N ALA A 127 -39.94 6.61 9.66
CA ALA A 127 -41.31 6.80 9.21
C ALA A 127 -41.89 5.44 8.82
N ALA A 128 -42.11 4.59 9.82
CA ALA A 128 -43.06 3.49 9.79
C ALA A 128 -43.41 3.10 11.23
#